data_AF-A0A6A6NBB6-F1
#
_entry.id   AF-A0A6A6NBB6-F1
#
_cell.length_a   1.000
_cell.length_b   1.000
_cell.length_c   1.000
_cell.angle_alpha   90.00
_cell.angle_beta   90.00
_cell.angle_gamma   90.00
#
_symmetry.space_group_name_H-M   'P 1'
#
loop_
_entity.id
_entity.type
_entity.pdbx_description
1 polymer ?
#
loop_
_entity_poly.entity_id
_entity_poly.type
_entity_poly.pdbx_seq_one_letter_code
_entity_poly.pdbx_strand_id
1 'polypeptide(L)'
;MATYNLALILKNCLNENEFLLVKQTPPPKFFDEEYDSFVDSDLWDLPSTKLNVLDGELETGIAIEGVESLLPKFNFRKYDIEPAISRVLEQVGIKAVDKRDWRFFKLVEEAEFGPGLPVHTLFVMGFASGNESLPELCKWMHIQSCLNWLLDVKPSSDRVGPLAVIGVINDLVQSPEPKVHTTLNHQEYPPGVIIVPMKSRTAKPFHTTNLIIFAPQSVSAECGDYGFVARGDALIVDPGCLADFHGELLKIVSALSRKLVVFVTHHHHDHVDGLSIIQRCNPDATLLAHKNTMRRIGKEDWSLGYTSVSGGEEICIGGQRLKVIFAPGHTDGHVALLHISTHSLIVGDHCVGQGSAVLDVTSGGNMADYFQSTYKFIELAPHALIPMHGRVNLWPKHMLCAYLKNRRSREAAILKAIENGAKTLIDIVASVYCDVDRRAWIAAASNVRLHADHLARQNKLPKDFSLDNFSCSVVTFVDDFGRLPLAQLWEKFFKGHEGLYSIYVHTSPEFTEVPPESSVFYNRRIPSKPVEWGRATMVDAERRLLANALLDFSNERFVLLSILNFTTIYKYLINSKQSFIGSFDDPRHNGRGRYNKLLWPTVNLSDWRKGSVV
;
A
#
# COMPACT_ATOMS: atom_id res chain seq x y z
N MET A 1 15.96 6.49 -8.11
CA MET A 1 15.60 7.88 -8.49
C MET A 1 14.73 8.43 -7.38
N ALA A 2 14.94 9.67 -6.94
CA ALA A 2 14.10 10.35 -5.95
C ALA A 2 13.37 11.51 -6.62
N THR A 3 12.23 11.91 -6.06
CA THR A 3 11.57 13.17 -6.43
C THR A 3 12.04 14.28 -5.50
N TYR A 4 12.08 15.51 -5.99
CA TYR A 4 12.50 16.66 -5.21
C TYR A 4 11.40 17.71 -5.09
N ASN A 5 11.24 18.26 -3.90
CA ASN A 5 10.38 19.39 -3.60
C ASN A 5 11.21 20.59 -3.15
N LEU A 6 10.67 21.78 -3.38
CA LEU A 6 11.14 23.04 -2.81
C LEU A 6 10.10 23.52 -1.80
N ALA A 7 10.53 23.79 -0.56
CA ALA A 7 9.73 24.41 0.48
C ALA A 7 10.36 25.76 0.87
N LEU A 8 9.53 26.81 0.97
CA LEU A 8 10.02 28.14 1.34
C LEU A 8 9.74 28.44 2.82
N ILE A 9 10.78 28.88 3.52
CA ILE A 9 10.68 29.45 4.86
C ILE A 9 10.68 30.97 4.69
N LEU A 10 9.48 31.55 4.57
CA LEU A 10 9.31 32.99 4.45
C LEU A 10 9.19 33.60 5.86
N LYS A 11 10.21 34.37 6.26
CA LYS A 11 10.26 35.09 7.53
C LYS A 11 9.65 36.48 7.40
N ASN A 12 8.97 36.94 8.45
CA ASN A 12 8.42 38.30 8.48
C ASN A 12 9.54 39.32 8.77
N CYS A 13 9.75 40.29 7.88
CA CYS A 13 10.74 41.36 8.09
C CYS A 13 10.47 42.22 9.34
N LEU A 14 9.22 42.26 9.81
CA LEU A 14 8.81 43.04 10.99
C LEU A 14 8.91 42.22 12.28
N ASN A 15 8.96 40.88 12.18
CA ASN A 15 9.03 39.96 13.31
C ASN A 15 9.71 38.64 12.90
N GLU A 16 11.00 38.50 13.17
CA GLU A 16 11.79 37.31 12.77
C GLU A 16 11.31 36.00 13.43
N ASN A 17 10.49 36.10 14.49
CA ASN A 17 9.87 34.96 15.15
C ASN A 17 8.61 34.45 14.44
N GLU A 18 8.18 35.12 13.37
CA GLU A 18 7.08 34.70 12.53
C GLU A 18 7.57 34.10 11.22
N PHE A 19 6.81 33.12 10.74
CA PHE A 19 6.99 32.55 9.42
C PHE A 19 5.63 32.30 8.77
N LEU A 20 5.62 32.30 7.45
CA LEU A 20 4.39 32.16 6.68
C LEU A 20 3.97 30.69 6.57
N LEU A 21 2.71 30.43 6.88
CA LEU A 21 2.04 29.15 6.63
C LEU A 21 0.94 29.32 5.60
N VAL A 22 0.73 28.29 4.78
CA VAL A 22 -0.38 28.18 3.84
C VAL A 22 -1.28 27.00 4.22
N LYS A 23 -2.59 27.23 4.15
CA LYS A 23 -3.61 26.22 4.34
C LYS A 23 -3.55 25.22 3.20
N GLN A 24 -3.33 23.94 3.54
CA GLN A 24 -3.22 22.85 2.60
C GLN A 24 -4.58 22.48 2.03
N THR A 25 -4.61 22.16 0.74
CA THR A 25 -5.84 21.70 0.08
C THR A 25 -6.16 20.27 0.54
N PRO A 26 -7.38 20.01 1.05
CA PRO A 26 -7.78 18.66 1.40
C PRO A 26 -7.91 17.78 0.14
N PRO A 27 -7.87 16.44 0.28
CA PRO A 27 -8.09 15.53 -0.82
C PRO A 27 -9.45 15.74 -1.50
N PRO A 28 -9.62 15.33 -2.78
CA PRO A 28 -10.88 15.46 -3.50
C PRO A 28 -12.03 14.74 -2.78
N LYS A 29 -13.22 15.34 -2.81
CA LYS A 29 -14.44 14.75 -2.24
C LYS A 29 -14.79 13.41 -2.91
N PHE A 30 -15.49 12.56 -2.15
CA PHE A 30 -15.99 11.28 -2.63
C PHE A 30 -17.25 11.40 -3.49
N PHE A 31 -17.93 12.55 -3.45
CA PHE A 31 -19.27 12.79 -4.01
C PHE A 31 -20.32 11.86 -3.38
N ASP A 32 -20.23 11.70 -2.07
CA ASP A 32 -21.07 10.82 -1.27
C ASP A 32 -21.28 11.51 0.09
N GLU A 33 -22.52 11.91 0.37
CA GLU A 33 -22.87 12.77 1.51
C GLU A 33 -22.48 12.14 2.86
N GLU A 34 -22.57 10.81 2.99
CA GLU A 34 -22.17 10.12 4.23
C GLU A 34 -20.68 10.32 4.49
N TYR A 35 -19.82 10.05 3.51
CA TYR A 35 -18.37 10.12 3.70
C TYR A 35 -17.84 11.56 3.69
N ASP A 36 -18.41 12.43 2.86
CA ASP A 36 -18.02 13.83 2.74
C ASP A 36 -18.44 14.66 3.96
N SER A 37 -19.32 14.13 4.83
CA SER A 37 -19.65 14.74 6.13
C SER A 37 -18.51 14.65 7.15
N PHE A 38 -17.60 13.70 7.00
CA PHE A 38 -16.45 13.53 7.89
C PHE A 38 -15.28 14.41 7.44
N VAL A 39 -15.23 15.62 7.99
CA VAL A 39 -14.23 16.62 7.63
C VAL A 39 -13.03 16.61 8.58
N ASP A 40 -11.83 16.50 8.02
CA ASP A 40 -10.57 16.70 8.72
C ASP A 40 -10.35 18.18 9.01
N SER A 41 -9.73 18.51 10.15
CA SER A 41 -9.40 19.89 10.48
C SER A 41 -8.37 20.49 9.54
N ASP A 42 -8.37 21.82 9.46
CA ASP A 42 -7.46 22.56 8.61
C ASP A 42 -6.00 22.22 8.91
N LEU A 43 -5.25 21.94 7.84
CA LEU A 43 -3.82 21.67 7.91
C LEU A 43 -3.07 22.88 7.38
N TRP A 44 -2.14 23.40 8.15
CA TRP A 44 -1.29 24.53 7.80
C TRP A 44 0.15 24.05 7.68
N ASP A 45 0.81 24.35 6.57
CA ASP A 45 2.20 23.93 6.36
C ASP A 45 2.99 25.00 5.59
N LEU A 46 4.31 24.81 5.46
CA LEU A 46 5.11 25.68 4.62
C LEU A 46 4.65 25.62 3.16
N PRO A 47 4.64 26.76 2.45
CA PRO A 47 4.33 26.77 1.03
C PRO A 47 5.43 26.03 0.26
N SER A 48 5.02 25.16 -0.66
CA SER A 48 5.94 24.25 -1.34
C SER A 48 5.48 23.88 -2.75
N THR A 49 6.41 23.38 -3.56
CA THR A 49 6.14 22.90 -4.90
C THR A 49 7.11 21.79 -5.30
N LYS A 50 6.74 20.98 -6.29
CA LYS A 50 7.64 19.98 -6.87
C LYS A 50 8.68 20.67 -7.75
N LEU A 51 9.91 20.19 -7.69
CA LEU A 51 10.97 20.56 -8.63
C LEU A 51 10.89 19.70 -9.89
N ASN A 52 10.96 20.35 -11.04
CA ASN A 52 11.04 19.73 -12.35
C ASN A 52 12.50 19.60 -12.77
N VAL A 53 12.80 18.54 -13.52
CA VAL A 53 14.11 18.33 -14.11
C VAL A 53 14.20 19.18 -15.39
N LEU A 54 15.32 19.87 -15.56
CA LEU A 54 15.59 20.71 -16.73
C LEU A 54 16.31 19.92 -17.83
N ASP A 55 15.91 20.12 -19.08
CA ASP A 55 16.61 19.63 -20.28
C ASP A 55 17.79 20.55 -20.64
N GLY A 56 18.75 20.71 -19.72
CA GLY A 56 19.94 21.57 -19.87
C GLY A 56 20.38 22.26 -18.58
N GLU A 57 21.57 22.87 -18.56
CA GLU A 57 22.00 23.75 -17.47
C GLU A 57 21.53 25.19 -17.76
N LEU A 58 20.57 25.70 -16.97
CA LEU A 58 20.19 27.11 -16.98
C LEU A 58 21.13 27.90 -16.04
N GLU A 59 21.60 29.06 -16.49
CA GLU A 59 22.16 30.06 -15.57
C GLU A 59 21.01 30.63 -14.73
N THR A 60 21.06 30.42 -13.42
CA THR A 60 20.05 30.93 -12.48
C THR A 60 20.23 32.43 -12.29
N GLY A 61 19.19 33.23 -12.49
CA GLY A 61 19.21 34.68 -12.25
C GLY A 61 19.14 35.05 -10.76
N ILE A 62 18.68 34.11 -9.93
CA ILE A 62 18.61 34.23 -8.47
C ILE A 62 19.88 33.65 -7.84
N ALA A 63 20.61 34.49 -7.08
CA ALA A 63 21.69 34.03 -6.20
C ALA A 63 21.08 33.44 -4.92
N ILE A 64 21.32 32.15 -4.66
CA ILE A 64 21.00 31.50 -3.39
C ILE A 64 22.31 31.31 -2.64
N GLU A 65 22.46 31.97 -1.50
CA GLU A 65 23.66 31.88 -0.65
C GLU A 65 23.76 30.47 0.00
N GLY A 66 24.96 29.90 0.07
CA GLY A 66 25.25 28.66 0.82
C GLY A 66 25.03 27.36 0.04
N VAL A 67 24.72 27.45 -1.25
CA VAL A 67 24.48 26.31 -2.15
C VAL A 67 25.74 25.45 -2.34
N GLU A 68 26.94 26.02 -2.19
CA GLU A 68 28.22 25.32 -2.34
C GLU A 68 28.36 24.14 -1.37
N SER A 69 27.70 24.23 -0.21
CA SER A 69 27.72 23.18 0.84
C SER A 69 26.99 21.88 0.46
N LEU A 70 26.15 21.90 -0.59
CA LEU A 70 25.37 20.75 -1.05
C LEU A 70 26.05 19.89 -2.11
N LEU A 71 27.12 20.38 -2.73
CA LEU A 71 27.86 19.59 -3.71
C LEU A 71 28.64 18.51 -2.94
N PRO A 72 28.44 17.20 -3.21
CA PRO A 72 27.91 16.57 -4.43
C PRO A 72 26.47 15.99 -4.33
N LYS A 73 25.76 16.17 -3.21
CA LYS A 73 24.46 15.53 -2.93
C LYS A 73 23.32 16.02 -3.83
N PHE A 74 23.33 17.28 -4.24
CA PHE A 74 22.29 17.87 -5.09
C PHE A 74 22.87 18.82 -6.12
N ASN A 75 22.50 18.64 -7.39
CA ASN A 75 22.92 19.53 -8.47
C ASN A 75 21.81 20.53 -8.81
N PHE A 76 21.94 21.76 -8.29
CA PHE A 76 20.99 22.86 -8.49
C PHE A 76 20.72 23.18 -9.97
N ARG A 77 21.70 22.96 -10.86
CA ARG A 77 21.57 23.26 -12.29
C ARG A 77 20.64 22.30 -13.04
N LYS A 78 20.31 21.15 -12.44
CA LYS A 78 19.40 20.15 -13.03
C LYS A 78 17.92 20.44 -12.75
N TYR A 79 17.60 21.42 -11.90
CA TYR A 79 16.25 21.65 -11.42
C TYR A 79 15.80 23.11 -11.62
N ASP A 80 14.50 23.30 -11.82
CA ASP A 80 13.86 24.59 -12.07
C ASP A 80 13.68 25.45 -10.80
N ILE A 81 14.76 25.69 -10.04
CA ILE A 81 14.69 26.34 -8.71
C ILE A 81 14.01 27.72 -8.75
N GLU A 82 14.42 28.60 -9.67
CA GLU A 82 13.87 29.96 -9.79
C GLU A 82 12.38 29.97 -10.22
N PRO A 83 11.98 29.22 -11.26
CA PRO A 83 10.56 29.00 -11.56
C PRO A 83 9.78 28.41 -10.39
N ALA A 84 10.39 27.48 -9.64
CA ALA A 84 9.75 26.88 -8.47
C ALA A 84 9.53 27.89 -7.34
N ILE A 85 10.51 28.76 -7.04
CA ILE A 85 10.34 29.87 -6.08
C ILE A 85 9.18 30.76 -6.52
N SER A 86 9.12 31.12 -7.80
CA SER A 86 8.03 31.95 -8.35
C SER A 86 6.67 31.27 -8.17
N ARG A 87 6.55 29.98 -8.48
CA ARG A 87 5.31 29.19 -8.25
C ARG A 87 4.89 29.21 -6.78
N VAL A 88 5.83 29.12 -5.85
CA VAL A 88 5.52 29.14 -4.41
C VAL A 88 5.10 30.54 -3.96
N LEU A 89 5.73 31.61 -4.45
CA LEU A 89 5.32 32.99 -4.14
C LEU A 89 3.92 33.32 -4.67
N GLU A 90 3.56 32.81 -5.86
CA GLU A 90 2.21 32.94 -6.42
C GLU A 90 1.15 32.29 -5.52
N GLN A 91 1.43 31.14 -4.90
CA GLN A 91 0.52 30.49 -3.95
C GLN A 91 0.18 31.38 -2.75
N VAL A 92 1.11 32.25 -2.36
CA VAL A 92 0.97 33.11 -1.19
C VAL A 92 0.65 34.57 -1.55
N GLY A 93 0.34 34.85 -2.81
CA GLY A 93 -0.10 36.18 -3.27
C GLY A 93 1.02 37.23 -3.38
N ILE A 94 2.28 36.81 -3.29
CA ILE A 94 3.44 37.72 -3.33
C ILE A 94 3.89 37.86 -4.79
N LYS A 95 3.80 39.08 -5.33
CA LYS A 95 4.18 39.37 -6.72
C LYS A 95 5.68 39.74 -6.79
N ALA A 96 6.39 39.03 -7.67
CA ALA A 96 7.82 39.19 -8.00
C ALA A 96 8.85 38.67 -6.99
N VAL A 97 9.88 38.03 -7.52
CA VAL A 97 11.14 37.72 -6.83
C VAL A 97 12.01 38.99 -6.78
N ASP A 98 11.50 40.08 -6.21
CA ASP A 98 12.30 41.31 -6.09
C ASP A 98 13.47 41.06 -5.13
N LYS A 99 14.72 41.03 -5.63
CA LYS A 99 16.01 41.02 -4.90
C LYS A 99 15.92 40.59 -3.42
N ARG A 100 15.33 39.42 -3.15
CA ARG A 100 15.28 38.82 -1.81
C ARG A 100 16.59 38.09 -1.61
N ASP A 101 17.20 38.26 -0.45
CA ASP A 101 18.36 37.49 -0.03
C ASP A 101 17.90 36.05 0.24
N TRP A 102 17.94 35.21 -0.79
CA TRP A 102 17.62 33.80 -0.67
C TRP A 102 18.81 33.04 -0.10
N ARG A 103 18.54 32.23 0.92
CA ARG A 103 19.55 31.41 1.56
C ARG A 103 19.15 29.96 1.52
N PHE A 104 20.08 29.10 1.13
CA PHE A 104 19.91 27.68 1.35
C PHE A 104 19.83 27.43 2.86
N PHE A 105 18.81 26.68 3.29
CA PHE A 105 18.64 26.34 4.69
C PHE A 105 19.08 24.91 4.97
N LYS A 106 18.39 23.92 4.38
CA LYS A 106 18.78 22.49 4.45
C LYS A 106 18.12 21.63 3.37
N LEU A 107 18.69 20.45 3.13
CA LEU A 107 18.10 19.40 2.31
C LEU A 107 17.74 18.23 3.22
N VAL A 108 16.48 17.82 3.21
CA VAL A 108 16.01 16.67 3.98
C VAL A 108 15.69 15.53 3.03
N GLU A 109 16.39 14.41 3.22
CA GLU A 109 16.14 13.18 2.49
C GLU A 109 15.05 12.37 3.20
N GLU A 110 13.89 12.20 2.57
CA GLU A 110 12.84 11.33 3.11
C GLU A 110 13.30 9.86 3.20
N ALA A 111 12.84 9.19 4.26
CA ALA A 111 13.01 7.77 4.45
C ALA A 111 12.26 6.93 3.39
N GLU A 112 12.69 5.67 3.20
CA GLU A 112 12.11 4.76 2.21
C GLU A 112 10.78 4.14 2.67
N PHE A 113 9.75 4.97 2.84
CA PHE A 113 8.41 4.54 3.22
C PHE A 113 7.73 3.64 2.17
N GLY A 114 8.05 3.85 0.88
CA GLY A 114 7.50 3.09 -0.24
C GLY A 114 5.97 3.21 -0.41
N PRO A 115 5.41 2.56 -1.45
CA PRO A 115 6.12 1.98 -2.60
C PRO A 115 6.54 3.05 -3.64
N GLY A 116 6.06 4.29 -3.50
CA GLY A 116 6.50 5.41 -4.33
C GLY A 116 7.95 5.81 -4.05
N LEU A 117 8.56 6.57 -4.97
CA LEU A 117 9.91 7.10 -4.80
C LEU A 117 9.99 8.00 -3.55
N PRO A 118 11.13 8.03 -2.84
CA PRO A 118 11.37 9.00 -1.79
C PRO A 118 11.30 10.44 -2.32
N VAL A 119 10.81 11.35 -1.47
CA VAL A 119 10.65 12.77 -1.74
C VAL A 119 11.66 13.56 -0.92
N HIS A 120 12.74 14.02 -1.54
CA HIS A 120 13.70 14.89 -0.87
C HIS A 120 13.22 16.33 -0.93
N THR A 121 13.33 17.07 0.17
CA THR A 121 12.83 18.45 0.25
C THR A 121 13.96 19.44 0.48
N LEU A 122 14.11 20.37 -0.46
CA LEU A 122 15.01 21.50 -0.39
C LEU A 122 14.30 22.66 0.32
N PHE A 123 14.84 23.06 1.47
CA PHE A 123 14.37 24.22 2.21
C PHE A 123 15.20 25.44 1.84
N VAL A 124 14.53 26.49 1.38
CA VAL A 124 15.14 27.79 1.07
C VAL A 124 14.46 28.85 1.93
N MET A 125 15.28 29.67 2.58
CA MET A 125 14.82 30.75 3.43
C MET A 125 14.85 32.07 2.68
N GLY A 126 13.83 32.90 2.92
CA GLY A 126 13.76 34.27 2.42
C GLY A 126 12.90 35.14 3.34
N PHE A 127 12.90 36.43 3.07
CA PHE A 127 12.14 37.42 3.85
C PHE A 127 10.97 37.98 3.06
N ALA A 128 9.86 38.27 3.73
CA ALA A 128 8.68 38.93 3.15
C ALA A 128 8.17 40.05 4.06
N SER A 129 7.62 41.11 3.46
CA SER A 129 7.08 42.24 4.20
C SER A 129 5.81 41.82 4.94
N GLY A 130 5.80 41.98 6.27
CA GLY A 130 4.65 41.61 7.11
C GLY A 130 3.37 42.40 6.83
N ASN A 131 3.46 43.51 6.09
CA ASN A 131 2.34 44.39 5.74
C ASN A 131 1.66 44.03 4.40
N GLU A 132 2.14 43.00 3.68
CA GLU A 132 1.52 42.55 2.43
C GLU A 132 0.14 41.94 2.72
N SER A 133 -0.87 42.30 1.91
CA SER A 133 -2.21 41.70 2.00
C SER A 133 -2.11 40.24 1.59
N LEU A 134 -2.02 39.35 2.57
CA LEU A 134 -2.01 37.91 2.36
C LEU A 134 -3.37 37.40 1.86
N PRO A 135 -3.41 36.38 1.00
CA PRO A 135 -4.62 35.64 0.71
C PRO A 135 -5.22 35.04 2.00
N GLU A 136 -6.55 34.81 2.04
CA GLU A 136 -7.23 34.19 3.18
C GLU A 136 -6.68 32.81 3.57
N LEU A 137 -6.00 32.14 2.64
CA LEU A 137 -5.37 30.83 2.83
C LEU A 137 -3.96 30.91 3.43
N CYS A 138 -3.44 32.11 3.72
CA CYS A 138 -2.10 32.33 4.25
C CYS A 138 -2.18 33.03 5.61
N LYS A 139 -1.23 32.71 6.50
CA LYS A 139 -1.09 33.44 7.77
C LYS A 139 0.33 33.47 8.27
N TRP A 140 0.67 34.57 8.94
CA TRP A 140 1.86 34.66 9.76
C TRP A 140 1.65 33.86 11.05
N MET A 141 2.58 32.94 11.32
CA MET A 141 2.56 32.09 12.50
C MET A 141 3.80 32.37 13.35
N HIS A 142 3.58 32.79 14.60
CA HIS A 142 4.65 32.90 15.58
C HIS A 142 5.15 31.50 15.97
N ILE A 143 6.48 31.30 16.06
CA ILE A 143 7.11 30.01 16.41
C ILE A 143 6.50 29.40 17.67
N GLN A 144 6.37 30.18 18.74
CA GLN A 144 5.79 29.67 19.99
C GLN A 144 4.33 29.23 19.84
N SER A 145 3.54 29.95 19.03
CA SER A 145 2.14 29.56 18.76
C SER A 145 2.08 28.26 17.98
N CYS A 146 3.00 28.08 17.00
CA CYS A 146 3.16 26.83 16.26
C CYS A 146 3.52 25.66 17.19
N LEU A 147 4.45 25.86 18.13
CA LEU A 147 4.81 24.87 19.15
C LEU A 147 3.62 24.47 20.01
N ASN A 148 2.83 25.44 20.46
CA ASN A 148 1.63 25.15 21.26
C ASN A 148 0.61 24.32 20.45
N TRP A 149 0.49 24.57 19.14
CA TRP A 149 -0.39 23.79 18.24
C TRP A 149 0.10 22.36 18.01
N LEU A 150 1.37 22.07 18.28
CA LEU A 150 1.97 20.75 18.13
C LEU A 150 1.99 19.95 19.44
N LEU A 151 2.08 20.63 20.58
CA LEU A 151 2.25 20.01 21.91
C LEU A 151 0.94 19.89 22.70
N ASP A 152 0.04 20.88 22.58
CA ASP A 152 -1.25 20.92 23.28
C ASP A 152 -2.41 20.71 22.30
N VAL A 153 -2.37 19.59 21.58
CA VAL A 153 -3.33 19.31 20.53
C VAL A 153 -4.73 19.09 21.09
N LYS A 154 -5.67 19.94 20.68
CA LYS A 154 -7.10 19.73 20.95
C LYS A 154 -7.74 19.01 19.76
N PRO A 155 -8.57 17.97 19.99
CA PRO A 155 -9.29 17.34 18.90
C PRO A 155 -10.06 18.35 18.06
N SER A 156 -9.96 18.22 16.75
CA SER A 156 -10.60 19.08 15.76
C SER A 156 -10.06 20.53 15.66
N SER A 157 -8.93 20.87 16.30
CA SER A 157 -8.27 22.16 16.08
C SER A 157 -7.47 22.20 14.77
N ASP A 158 -7.05 23.40 14.37
CA ASP A 158 -6.04 23.57 13.32
C ASP A 158 -4.80 22.72 13.60
N ARG A 159 -4.20 22.23 12.51
CA ARG A 159 -3.08 21.29 12.52
C ARG A 159 -1.88 21.90 11.80
N VAL A 160 -0.68 21.46 12.18
CA VAL A 160 0.57 21.88 11.56
C VAL A 160 1.19 20.70 10.80
N GLY A 161 1.53 20.93 9.53
CA GLY A 161 2.09 19.91 8.64
C GLY A 161 3.59 19.64 8.87
N PRO A 162 4.12 18.59 8.25
CA PRO A 162 5.49 18.13 8.46
C PRO A 162 6.54 19.10 7.95
N LEU A 163 6.30 19.91 6.91
CA LEU A 163 7.34 20.81 6.40
C LEU A 163 7.66 21.92 7.40
N ALA A 164 6.67 22.45 8.10
CA ALA A 164 6.85 23.42 9.17
C ALA A 164 7.61 22.81 10.35
N VAL A 165 7.26 21.58 10.74
CA VAL A 165 7.93 20.87 11.83
C VAL A 165 9.40 20.60 11.48
N ILE A 166 9.62 19.89 10.38
CA ILE A 166 10.94 19.45 9.93
C ILE A 166 11.79 20.66 9.52
N GLY A 167 11.21 21.64 8.84
CA GLY A 167 11.92 22.77 8.25
C GLY A 167 12.24 23.91 9.21
N VAL A 168 11.46 24.10 10.28
CA VAL A 168 11.62 25.25 11.19
C VAL A 168 11.67 24.81 12.64
N ILE A 169 10.69 24.04 13.08
CA ILE A 169 10.50 23.76 14.51
C ILE A 169 11.61 22.88 15.10
N ASN A 170 11.99 21.80 14.42
CA ASN A 170 12.98 20.86 14.93
C ASN A 170 14.37 21.48 15.14
N ASP A 171 14.71 22.56 14.41
CA ASP A 171 16.00 23.24 14.57
C ASP A 171 15.97 24.31 15.68
N LEU A 172 14.78 24.82 16.03
CA LEU A 172 14.57 25.86 17.05
C LEU A 172 14.37 25.27 18.44
N VAL A 173 13.63 24.16 18.52
CA VAL A 173 13.62 23.31 19.69
C VAL A 173 14.96 22.61 19.67
N GLN A 174 15.98 23.20 20.29
CA GLN A 174 17.29 22.57 20.48
C GLN A 174 17.10 21.25 21.26
N SER A 175 16.76 20.20 20.54
CA SER A 175 16.88 18.81 20.93
C SER A 175 18.27 18.43 20.45
N PRO A 176 19.29 18.33 21.33
CA PRO A 176 20.60 17.82 20.95
C PRO A 176 20.43 16.37 20.47
N GLU A 177 20.27 16.19 19.16
CA GLU A 177 20.02 14.95 18.40
C GLU A 177 18.93 14.00 18.97
N PRO A 178 18.11 13.35 18.12
CA PRO A 178 17.41 12.17 18.58
C PRO A 178 18.45 11.15 19.05
N LYS A 179 18.31 10.61 20.27
CA LYS A 179 19.14 9.49 20.79
C LYS A 179 19.05 8.22 19.95
N VAL A 180 18.27 8.23 18.86
CA VAL A 180 18.15 7.11 17.94
C VAL A 180 19.36 7.12 17.01
N HIS A 181 20.39 6.37 17.38
CA HIS A 181 21.53 6.12 16.52
C HIS A 181 21.17 5.09 15.45
N THR A 182 20.82 5.59 14.27
CA THR A 182 20.57 4.77 13.08
C THR A 182 21.33 5.29 11.86
N THR A 183 21.77 4.37 11.01
CA THR A 183 22.31 4.69 9.68
C THR A 183 21.21 4.84 8.62
N LEU A 184 19.96 4.56 8.96
CA LEU A 184 18.82 4.69 8.06
C LEU A 184 18.23 6.10 8.14
N ASN A 185 17.76 6.59 6.99
CA ASN A 185 16.93 7.79 6.97
C ASN A 185 15.64 7.51 7.76
N HIS A 186 15.23 8.47 8.57
CA HIS A 186 14.03 8.40 9.41
C HIS A 186 13.30 9.74 9.37
N GLN A 187 12.06 9.74 9.85
CA GLN A 187 11.26 10.95 9.97
C GLN A 187 10.76 11.09 11.40
N GLU A 188 10.88 12.29 11.97
CA GLU A 188 10.18 12.65 13.21
C GLU A 188 8.99 13.53 12.86
N TYR A 189 7.80 12.92 12.80
CA TYR A 189 6.54 13.65 12.67
C TYR A 189 5.35 12.75 13.04
N PRO A 190 4.44 13.22 13.91
CA PRO A 190 4.49 14.49 14.66
C PRO A 190 5.64 14.53 15.70
N PRO A 191 5.90 15.69 16.35
CA PRO A 191 7.03 15.83 17.28
C PRO A 191 7.05 14.75 18.36
N GLY A 192 8.21 14.16 18.60
CA GLY A 192 8.42 13.05 19.53
C GLY A 192 8.09 11.66 18.96
N VAL A 193 7.57 11.56 17.73
CA VAL A 193 7.26 10.29 17.07
C VAL A 193 8.27 10.03 15.95
N ILE A 194 9.28 9.22 16.25
CA ILE A 194 10.34 8.85 15.30
C ILE A 194 9.89 7.60 14.53
N ILE A 195 9.99 7.66 13.20
CA ILE A 195 9.52 6.63 12.29
C ILE A 195 10.70 6.17 11.42
N VAL A 196 11.09 4.90 11.56
CA VAL A 196 12.20 4.29 10.82
C VAL A 196 11.65 3.15 9.95
N PRO A 197 11.60 3.31 8.61
CA PRO A 197 11.20 2.23 7.71
C PRO A 197 12.26 1.11 7.69
N MET A 198 11.99 0.01 8.37
CA MET A 198 12.87 -1.14 8.46
C MET A 198 12.49 -2.14 7.37
N LYS A 199 13.46 -2.63 6.57
CA LYS A 199 13.15 -3.69 5.60
C LYS A 199 12.65 -4.93 6.33
N SER A 200 11.53 -5.48 5.88
CA SER A 200 10.78 -6.51 6.59
C SER A 200 10.16 -7.52 5.61
N ARG A 201 9.53 -8.58 6.15
CA ARG A 201 8.81 -9.62 5.38
C ARG A 201 7.38 -9.19 5.01
N THR A 202 7.18 -7.92 4.69
CA THR A 202 5.87 -7.37 4.29
C THR A 202 5.42 -7.87 2.91
N ALA A 203 4.10 -7.85 2.68
CA ALA A 203 3.53 -8.05 1.36
C ALA A 203 3.81 -6.87 0.41
N LYS A 204 3.89 -7.17 -0.90
CA LYS A 204 3.99 -6.14 -1.95
C LYS A 204 2.74 -5.24 -1.94
N PRO A 205 2.89 -3.94 -2.27
CA PRO A 205 4.05 -3.32 -2.90
C PRO A 205 5.10 -2.76 -1.92
N PHE A 206 4.88 -2.89 -0.62
CA PHE A 206 5.82 -2.42 0.40
C PHE A 206 7.02 -3.35 0.51
N HIS A 207 8.12 -2.81 1.02
CA HIS A 207 9.35 -3.55 1.33
C HIS A 207 9.84 -3.27 2.76
N THR A 208 9.10 -2.45 3.50
CA THR A 208 9.46 -1.94 4.82
C THR A 208 8.23 -1.97 5.75
N THR A 209 8.52 -2.16 7.03
CA THR A 209 7.60 -1.90 8.16
C THR A 209 8.15 -0.72 8.95
N ASN A 210 7.29 0.22 9.32
CA ASN A 210 7.67 1.39 10.08
C ASN A 210 7.89 1.01 11.55
N LEU A 211 9.15 1.00 11.98
CA LEU A 211 9.50 0.97 13.40
C LEU A 211 9.19 2.33 14.02
N ILE A 212 8.29 2.37 15.00
CA ILE A 212 7.97 3.61 15.72
C ILE A 212 8.75 3.66 17.03
N ILE A 213 9.36 4.82 17.31
CA ILE A 213 10.18 5.03 18.50
C ILE A 213 9.72 6.30 19.21
N PHE A 214 9.44 6.17 20.51
CA PHE A 214 9.29 7.29 21.43
C PHE A 214 10.47 7.27 22.41
N ALA A 215 11.28 8.32 22.40
CA ALA A 215 12.47 8.43 23.23
C ALA A 215 12.62 9.87 23.78
N PRO A 216 11.71 10.33 24.66
CA PRO A 216 11.74 11.69 25.20
C PRO A 216 13.06 11.98 25.93
N GLN A 217 13.58 13.20 25.76
CA GLN A 217 14.88 13.59 26.31
C GLN A 217 14.85 13.88 27.82
N SER A 218 13.77 14.51 28.29
CA SER A 218 13.50 14.77 29.70
C SER A 218 12.36 13.87 30.17
N VAL A 219 12.62 13.06 31.20
CA VAL A 219 11.55 12.38 31.92
C VAL A 219 10.86 13.45 32.75
N SER A 220 9.73 13.96 32.28
CA SER A 220 8.93 14.88 33.09
C SER A 220 8.27 14.08 34.21
N ALA A 221 8.22 14.65 35.42
CA ALA A 221 7.47 14.09 36.55
C ALA A 221 5.94 14.22 36.37
N GLU A 222 5.48 14.71 35.21
CA GLU A 222 4.09 15.11 34.97
C GLU A 222 3.14 13.94 34.69
N CYS A 223 3.66 12.73 34.49
CA CYS A 223 2.83 11.54 34.66
C CYS A 223 2.54 11.38 36.16
N GLY A 224 1.44 11.98 36.62
CA GLY A 224 0.90 11.70 37.95
C GLY A 224 0.71 10.20 38.19
N ASP A 225 0.40 9.80 39.42
CA ASP A 225 0.28 8.39 39.79
C ASP A 225 -1.03 7.73 39.29
N TYR A 226 -1.30 7.88 37.99
CA TYR A 226 -2.41 7.24 37.30
C TYR A 226 -2.10 5.75 37.08
N GLY A 227 -3.14 4.91 37.03
CA GLY A 227 -3.05 3.46 36.84
C GLY A 227 -2.59 3.04 35.44
N PHE A 228 -1.39 3.42 35.04
CA PHE A 228 -0.77 3.00 33.79
C PHE A 228 -0.46 1.51 33.82
N VAL A 229 -0.75 0.82 32.72
CA VAL A 229 -0.47 -0.62 32.58
C VAL A 229 1.02 -0.90 32.43
N ALA A 230 1.78 0.06 31.92
CA ALA A 230 3.23 0.03 31.86
C ALA A 230 3.83 1.45 31.93
N ARG A 231 5.04 1.51 32.46
CA ARG A 231 5.86 2.73 32.54
C ARG A 231 7.28 2.42 32.05
N GLY A 232 7.82 3.28 31.20
CA GLY A 232 9.21 3.19 30.74
C GLY A 232 9.77 4.55 30.35
N ASP A 233 11.05 4.59 30.00
CA ASP A 233 11.68 5.84 29.53
C ASP A 233 11.70 5.92 27.99
N ALA A 234 11.51 4.80 27.31
CA ALA A 234 11.39 4.71 25.85
C ALA A 234 10.38 3.63 25.45
N LEU A 235 9.83 3.76 24.25
CA LEU A 235 8.93 2.79 23.62
C LEU A 235 9.36 2.51 22.19
N ILE A 236 9.36 1.23 21.83
CA ILE A 236 9.43 0.76 20.44
C ILE A 236 8.10 0.08 20.07
N VAL A 237 7.59 0.35 18.87
CA VAL A 237 6.42 -0.33 18.31
C VAL A 237 6.81 -1.12 17.06
N ASP A 238 6.35 -2.39 17.00
CA ASP A 238 6.49 -3.32 15.88
C ASP A 238 7.93 -3.45 15.34
N PRO A 239 8.83 -4.12 16.09
CA PRO A 239 10.24 -4.26 15.74
C PRO A 239 10.55 -5.23 14.59
N GLY A 240 9.58 -5.57 13.76
CA GLY A 240 9.78 -6.55 12.69
C GLY A 240 10.73 -6.04 11.60
N CYS A 241 11.75 -6.84 11.30
CA CYS A 241 12.72 -6.56 10.26
C CYS A 241 13.38 -7.85 9.75
N LEU A 242 14.01 -7.77 8.58
CA LEU A 242 14.79 -8.87 8.02
C LEU A 242 16.07 -9.11 8.82
N ALA A 243 16.61 -10.32 8.75
CA ALA A 243 17.84 -10.71 9.44
C ALA A 243 19.02 -9.76 9.17
N ASP A 244 19.16 -9.28 7.93
CA ASP A 244 20.21 -8.33 7.53
C ASP A 244 20.12 -6.99 8.28
N PHE A 245 18.95 -6.65 8.83
CA PHE A 245 18.67 -5.42 9.58
C PHE A 245 18.70 -5.61 11.10
N HIS A 246 18.94 -6.83 11.60
CA HIS A 246 19.09 -7.08 13.04
C HIS A 246 20.22 -6.27 13.67
N GLY A 247 21.33 -6.07 12.95
CA GLY A 247 22.44 -5.24 13.43
C GLY A 247 22.03 -3.77 13.59
N GLU A 248 21.14 -3.28 12.74
CA GLU A 248 20.62 -1.92 12.81
C GLU A 248 19.61 -1.75 13.95
N LEU A 249 18.69 -2.70 14.10
CA LEU A 249 17.78 -2.75 15.24
C LEU A 249 18.55 -2.81 16.57
N LEU A 250 19.64 -3.58 16.63
CA LEU A 250 20.50 -3.65 17.81
C LEU A 250 21.12 -2.28 18.15
N LYS A 251 21.62 -1.53 17.16
CA LYS A 251 22.16 -0.18 17.39
C LYS A 251 21.10 0.76 17.95
N ILE A 252 19.92 0.77 17.34
CA ILE A 252 18.78 1.58 17.78
C ILE A 252 18.45 1.25 19.24
N VAL A 253 18.21 -0.03 19.55
CA VAL A 253 17.81 -0.47 20.90
C VAL A 253 18.90 -0.20 21.94
N SER A 254 20.17 -0.37 21.58
CA SER A 254 21.30 -0.12 22.49
C SER A 254 21.48 1.36 22.84
N ALA A 255 20.96 2.26 21.99
CA ALA A 255 20.97 3.69 22.24
C ALA A 255 19.78 4.16 23.09
N LEU A 256 18.75 3.32 23.24
CA LEU A 256 17.60 3.58 24.10
C LEU A 256 17.88 3.21 25.57
N SER A 257 17.01 3.67 26.46
CA SER A 257 17.10 3.33 27.88
C SER A 257 16.88 1.83 28.14
N ARG A 258 17.36 1.36 29.29
CA ARG A 258 17.10 -0.02 29.73
C ARG A 258 15.64 -0.27 30.10
N LYS A 259 14.92 0.73 30.63
CA LYS A 259 13.47 0.63 30.89
C LYS A 259 12.67 0.83 29.60
N LEU A 260 12.86 -0.09 28.66
CA LEU A 260 12.23 -0.09 27.36
C LEU A 260 10.88 -0.80 27.43
N VAL A 261 9.85 -0.13 26.92
CA VAL A 261 8.58 -0.77 26.60
C VAL A 261 8.62 -1.18 25.13
N VAL A 262 8.18 -2.40 24.84
CA VAL A 262 7.97 -2.88 23.47
C VAL A 262 6.48 -3.09 23.29
N PHE A 263 5.89 -2.50 22.27
CA PHE A 263 4.48 -2.68 21.94
C PHE A 263 4.35 -3.36 20.59
N VAL A 264 3.48 -4.36 20.50
CA VAL A 264 3.20 -5.06 19.25
C VAL A 264 1.73 -4.89 18.89
N THR A 265 1.46 -4.36 17.70
CA THR A 265 0.10 -4.15 17.19
C THR A 265 -0.60 -5.48 16.92
N HIS A 266 0.11 -6.42 16.28
CA HIS A 266 -0.36 -7.77 15.98
C HIS A 266 0.81 -8.72 15.62
N HIS A 267 0.50 -9.99 15.38
CA HIS A 267 1.48 -11.09 15.39
C HIS A 267 2.14 -11.39 14.04
N HIS A 268 1.83 -10.66 12.96
CA HIS A 268 2.44 -10.95 11.66
C HIS A 268 3.95 -10.72 11.71
N HIS A 269 4.68 -11.54 10.94
CA HIS A 269 6.13 -11.66 11.01
C HIS A 269 6.85 -10.32 10.87
N ASP A 270 6.43 -9.52 9.92
CA ASP A 270 6.98 -8.20 9.64
C ASP A 270 6.75 -7.15 10.74
N HIS A 271 6.04 -7.50 11.82
CA HIS A 271 5.89 -6.70 13.04
C HIS A 271 6.67 -7.27 14.24
N VAL A 272 6.94 -8.58 14.25
CA VAL A 272 7.46 -9.30 15.45
C VAL A 272 8.84 -9.91 15.28
N ASP A 273 9.36 -10.03 14.07
CA ASP A 273 10.62 -10.75 13.79
C ASP A 273 11.84 -10.22 14.57
N GLY A 274 11.86 -8.94 14.92
CA GLY A 274 12.94 -8.34 15.72
C GLY A 274 12.80 -8.50 17.23
N LEU A 275 11.72 -9.11 17.75
CA LEU A 275 11.50 -9.29 19.19
C LEU A 275 12.63 -10.07 19.85
N SER A 276 13.13 -11.13 19.20
CA SER A 276 14.23 -11.96 19.72
C SER A 276 15.52 -11.15 19.92
N ILE A 277 15.75 -10.15 19.07
CA ILE A 277 16.91 -9.24 19.15
C ILE A 277 16.76 -8.32 20.36
N ILE A 278 15.58 -7.71 20.54
CA ILE A 278 15.30 -6.84 21.69
C ILE A 278 15.43 -7.62 22.99
N GLN A 279 14.84 -8.81 23.08
CA GLN A 279 14.93 -9.65 24.27
C GLN A 279 16.39 -9.96 24.65
N ARG A 280 17.25 -10.20 23.66
CA ARG A 280 18.66 -10.52 23.87
C ARG A 280 19.49 -9.32 24.32
N CYS A 281 19.27 -8.13 23.76
CA CYS A 281 20.07 -6.95 24.09
C CYS A 281 19.49 -6.10 25.23
N ASN A 282 18.19 -6.23 25.49
CA ASN A 282 17.49 -5.57 26.58
C ASN A 282 16.55 -6.56 27.30
N PRO A 283 17.11 -7.47 28.12
CA PRO A 283 16.35 -8.51 28.82
C PRO A 283 15.38 -7.97 29.88
N ASP A 284 15.51 -6.69 30.24
CA ASP A 284 14.62 -5.99 31.18
C ASP A 284 13.42 -5.32 30.47
N ALA A 285 13.35 -5.42 29.14
CA ALA A 285 12.29 -4.82 28.34
C ALA A 285 10.91 -5.45 28.64
N THR A 286 9.88 -4.61 28.71
CA THR A 286 8.51 -5.04 28.96
C THR A 286 7.72 -5.09 27.66
N LEU A 287 7.32 -6.29 27.23
CA LEU A 287 6.48 -6.47 26.04
C LEU A 287 4.99 -6.29 26.38
N LEU A 288 4.31 -5.46 25.61
CA LEU A 288 2.87 -5.24 25.63
C LEU A 288 2.25 -5.71 24.33
N ALA A 289 1.25 -6.58 24.44
CA ALA A 289 0.52 -7.10 23.29
C ALA A 289 -0.83 -7.66 23.72
N HIS A 290 -1.75 -7.75 22.76
CA HIS A 290 -3.01 -8.43 23.01
C HIS A 290 -2.82 -9.93 23.22
N LYS A 291 -3.66 -10.57 24.06
CA LYS A 291 -3.56 -12.00 24.36
C LYS A 291 -3.62 -12.89 23.11
N ASN A 292 -4.46 -12.55 22.13
CA ASN A 292 -4.59 -13.33 20.89
C ASN A 292 -3.37 -13.13 19.96
N THR A 293 -2.74 -11.97 20.03
CA THR A 293 -1.47 -11.70 19.35
C THR A 293 -0.36 -12.55 19.97
N MET A 294 -0.21 -12.53 21.30
CA MET A 294 0.82 -13.31 21.98
C MET A 294 0.69 -14.83 21.81
N ARG A 295 -0.53 -15.36 21.67
CA ARG A 295 -0.76 -16.79 21.41
C ARG A 295 -0.16 -17.26 20.08
N ARG A 296 0.09 -16.35 19.14
CA ARG A 296 0.61 -16.63 17.80
C ARG A 296 2.08 -16.23 17.62
N ILE A 297 2.69 -15.65 18.64
CA ILE A 297 4.13 -15.34 18.67
C ILE A 297 4.86 -16.55 19.26
N GLY A 298 5.90 -17.01 18.58
CA GLY A 298 6.67 -18.17 18.99
C GLY A 298 7.51 -17.89 20.24
N LYS A 299 7.80 -18.94 21.03
CA LYS A 299 8.73 -18.82 22.17
C LYS A 299 10.16 -18.45 21.73
N GLU A 300 10.51 -18.75 20.48
CA GLU A 300 11.79 -18.36 19.89
C GLU A 300 11.89 -16.85 19.65
N ASP A 301 10.75 -16.20 19.37
CA ASP A 301 10.66 -14.76 19.18
C ASP A 301 10.59 -14.02 20.52
N TRP A 302 9.77 -14.52 21.45
CA TRP A 302 9.68 -13.98 22.81
C TRP A 302 9.35 -15.08 23.83
N SER A 303 10.25 -15.27 24.80
CA SER A 303 10.17 -16.27 25.86
C SER A 303 9.97 -15.66 27.25
N LEU A 304 10.23 -14.36 27.41
CA LEU A 304 10.02 -13.64 28.67
C LEU A 304 8.51 -13.43 28.95
N GLY A 305 8.21 -12.95 30.15
CA GLY A 305 6.86 -12.49 30.49
C GLY A 305 6.40 -11.36 29.56
N TYR A 306 5.09 -11.14 29.51
CA TYR A 306 4.49 -10.03 28.79
C TYR A 306 3.32 -9.45 29.60
N THR A 307 2.98 -8.20 29.32
CA THR A 307 1.82 -7.50 29.86
C THR A 307 0.70 -7.50 28.83
N SER A 308 -0.40 -8.19 29.13
CA SER A 308 -1.55 -8.24 28.22
C SER A 308 -2.28 -6.91 28.19
N VAL A 309 -2.60 -6.42 27.00
CA VAL A 309 -3.49 -5.27 26.78
C VAL A 309 -4.76 -5.69 26.04
N SER A 310 -5.88 -5.02 26.28
CA SER A 310 -7.20 -5.33 25.70
C SER A 310 -7.96 -4.09 25.20
N GLY A 311 -7.37 -2.91 25.31
CA GLY A 311 -7.94 -1.63 24.89
C GLY A 311 -8.44 -0.82 26.08
N GLY A 312 -8.15 0.49 26.04
CA GLY A 312 -8.51 1.45 27.08
C GLY A 312 -7.39 1.72 28.09
N GLU A 313 -6.40 0.83 28.18
CA GLU A 313 -5.23 1.03 29.04
C GLU A 313 -4.36 2.20 28.57
N GLU A 314 -3.64 2.80 29.51
CA GLU A 314 -2.66 3.85 29.22
C GLU A 314 -1.24 3.38 29.56
N ILE A 315 -0.28 3.84 28.76
CA ILE A 315 1.15 3.62 28.89
C ILE A 315 1.80 4.98 29.10
N CYS A 316 2.73 5.08 30.06
CA CYS A 316 3.51 6.29 30.26
C CYS A 316 4.97 6.09 29.82
N ILE A 317 5.44 6.92 28.88
CA ILE A 317 6.80 6.88 28.33
C ILE A 317 7.47 8.22 28.56
N GLY A 318 8.40 8.28 29.51
CA GLY A 318 9.13 9.51 29.86
C GLY A 318 8.25 10.75 30.09
N GLY A 319 7.06 10.56 30.69
CA GLY A 319 6.08 11.61 30.93
C GLY A 319 5.01 11.76 29.84
N GLN A 320 5.22 11.19 28.66
CA GLN A 320 4.22 11.17 27.58
C GLN A 320 3.20 10.05 27.80
N ARG A 321 1.92 10.35 27.51
CA ARG A 321 0.81 9.39 27.65
C ARG A 321 0.44 8.80 26.29
N LEU A 322 0.35 7.48 26.24
CA LEU A 322 -0.19 6.74 25.11
C LEU A 322 -1.37 5.88 25.55
N LYS A 323 -2.43 5.82 24.74
CA LYS A 323 -3.62 5.03 25.03
C LYS A 323 -3.76 3.88 24.05
N VAL A 324 -3.93 2.67 24.57
CA VAL A 324 -4.17 1.47 23.77
C VAL A 324 -5.61 1.48 23.25
N ILE A 325 -5.79 1.28 21.96
CA ILE A 325 -7.08 1.23 21.30
C ILE A 325 -7.27 -0.17 20.71
N PHE A 326 -8.17 -0.97 21.28
CA PHE A 326 -8.56 -2.23 20.66
C PHE A 326 -9.28 -1.97 19.32
N ALA A 327 -8.78 -2.60 18.27
CA ALA A 327 -9.17 -2.37 16.89
C ALA A 327 -9.16 -3.68 16.08
N PRO A 328 -9.98 -4.68 16.44
CA PRO A 328 -10.06 -5.92 15.69
C PRO A 328 -10.57 -5.67 14.27
N GLY A 329 -10.33 -6.63 13.39
CA GLY A 329 -10.76 -6.57 12.00
C GLY A 329 -9.67 -7.10 11.08
N HIS A 330 -8.47 -6.50 11.16
CA HIS A 330 -7.30 -7.04 10.49
C HIS A 330 -6.91 -8.42 11.05
N THR A 331 -6.80 -8.52 12.38
CA THR A 331 -6.76 -9.77 13.14
C THR A 331 -7.67 -9.65 14.37
N ASP A 332 -7.95 -10.76 15.04
CA ASP A 332 -8.72 -10.79 16.30
C ASP A 332 -7.95 -10.26 17.54
N GLY A 333 -6.69 -9.86 17.35
CA GLY A 333 -5.83 -9.32 18.39
C GLY A 333 -5.19 -7.99 18.05
N HIS A 334 -5.62 -7.36 16.95
CA HIS A 334 -5.06 -6.09 16.52
C HIS A 334 -5.39 -4.97 17.52
N VAL A 335 -4.36 -4.21 17.88
CA VAL A 335 -4.44 -3.02 18.73
C VAL A 335 -3.70 -1.86 18.06
N ALA A 336 -4.26 -0.66 18.19
CA ALA A 336 -3.66 0.60 17.79
C ALA A 336 -3.21 1.40 19.03
N LEU A 337 -2.38 2.42 18.81
CA LEU A 337 -1.83 3.23 19.89
C LEU A 337 -2.04 4.72 19.61
N LEU A 338 -2.73 5.43 20.50
CA LEU A 338 -2.97 6.86 20.40
C LEU A 338 -1.97 7.62 21.27
N HIS A 339 -1.14 8.45 20.64
CA HIS A 339 -0.31 9.41 21.37
C HIS A 339 -1.15 10.64 21.75
N ILE A 340 -1.30 10.88 23.06
CA ILE A 340 -2.29 11.84 23.56
C ILE A 340 -1.91 13.30 23.26
N SER A 341 -0.64 13.67 23.41
CA SER A 341 -0.21 15.08 23.24
C SER A 341 -0.30 15.56 21.79
N THR A 342 0.06 14.71 20.82
CA THR A 342 -0.03 15.05 19.39
C THR A 342 -1.33 14.57 18.74
N HIS A 343 -2.21 13.94 19.52
CA HIS A 343 -3.45 13.29 19.07
C HIS A 343 -3.28 12.42 17.81
N SER A 344 -2.16 11.68 17.76
CA SER A 344 -1.75 10.91 16.57
C SER A 344 -1.98 9.42 16.80
N LEU A 345 -2.55 8.74 15.80
CA LEU A 345 -2.91 7.34 15.91
C LEU A 345 -1.96 6.45 15.11
N ILE A 346 -1.18 5.64 15.81
CA ILE A 346 -0.41 4.53 15.26
C ILE A 346 -1.40 3.38 15.00
N VAL A 347 -1.75 3.17 13.73
CA VAL A 347 -2.93 2.38 13.32
C VAL A 347 -2.61 0.91 13.03
N GLY A 348 -1.34 0.50 13.10
CA GLY A 348 -0.93 -0.84 12.69
C GLY A 348 -1.29 -1.11 11.23
N ASP A 349 -1.74 -2.34 10.97
CA ASP A 349 -2.20 -2.80 9.66
C ASP A 349 -3.69 -2.60 9.38
N HIS A 350 -4.40 -1.85 10.22
CA HIS A 350 -5.79 -1.52 9.93
C HIS A 350 -5.91 -0.61 8.71
N CYS A 351 -4.90 0.24 8.47
CA CYS A 351 -4.75 1.03 7.24
C CYS A 351 -3.28 1.04 6.81
N VAL A 352 -3.05 1.07 5.50
CA VAL A 352 -1.72 1.24 4.90
C VAL A 352 -1.68 2.49 4.01
N GLY A 353 -0.50 3.07 3.83
CA GLY A 353 -0.30 4.35 3.15
C GLY A 353 -0.60 4.35 1.64
N GLN A 354 -0.67 3.16 1.02
CA GLN A 354 -1.06 2.98 -0.38
C GLN A 354 -1.73 1.62 -0.57
N GLY A 355 -2.81 1.60 -1.35
CA GLY A 355 -3.58 0.39 -1.61
C GLY A 355 -4.60 0.12 -0.51
N SER A 356 -4.79 -1.15 -0.17
CA SER A 356 -5.76 -1.59 0.84
C SER A 356 -5.13 -2.63 1.74
N ALA A 357 -5.33 -2.49 3.04
CA ALA A 357 -4.97 -3.48 4.05
C ALA A 357 -5.59 -4.86 3.75
N VAL A 358 -4.84 -5.94 4.00
CA VAL A 358 -5.37 -7.30 4.03
C VAL A 358 -6.07 -7.53 5.37
N LEU A 359 -7.03 -8.44 5.42
CA LEU A 359 -7.61 -8.90 6.68
C LEU A 359 -7.37 -10.40 6.77
N ASP A 360 -6.73 -10.83 7.84
CA ASP A 360 -6.28 -12.20 8.01
C ASP A 360 -7.41 -13.07 8.57
N VAL A 361 -8.18 -13.65 7.66
CA VAL A 361 -9.27 -14.58 7.98
C VAL A 361 -8.80 -15.79 8.81
N THR A 362 -7.52 -16.19 8.71
CA THR A 362 -6.98 -17.33 9.46
C THR A 362 -6.66 -16.96 10.91
N SER A 363 -6.54 -15.66 11.18
CA SER A 363 -6.30 -15.09 12.52
C SER A 363 -7.50 -14.27 13.02
N GLY A 364 -8.71 -14.65 12.60
CA GLY A 364 -9.98 -14.08 13.08
C GLY A 364 -10.33 -12.70 12.51
N GLY A 365 -9.60 -12.23 11.50
CA GLY A 365 -9.95 -11.01 10.77
C GLY A 365 -11.32 -11.11 10.11
N ASN A 366 -12.11 -10.04 10.16
CA ASN A 366 -13.46 -10.00 9.63
C ASN A 366 -13.95 -8.57 9.34
N MET A 367 -14.92 -8.41 8.44
CA MET A 367 -15.40 -7.07 8.03
C MET A 367 -16.23 -6.37 9.09
N ALA A 368 -17.00 -7.09 9.91
CA ALA A 368 -17.85 -6.45 10.92
C ALA A 368 -17.00 -5.66 11.92
N ASP A 369 -15.98 -6.32 12.47
CA ASP A 369 -15.02 -5.70 13.38
C ASP A 369 -14.23 -4.59 12.68
N TYR A 370 -13.81 -4.81 11.44
CA TYR A 370 -13.09 -3.80 10.66
C TYR A 370 -13.92 -2.52 10.47
N PHE A 371 -15.21 -2.63 10.11
CA PHE A 371 -16.11 -1.49 9.98
C PHE A 371 -16.24 -0.76 11.32
N GLN A 372 -16.50 -1.50 12.41
CA GLN A 372 -16.64 -0.92 13.75
C GLN A 372 -15.37 -0.19 14.21
N SER A 373 -14.20 -0.81 14.04
CA SER A 373 -12.89 -0.21 14.36
C SER A 373 -12.63 1.04 13.51
N THR A 374 -13.01 1.02 12.23
CA THR A 374 -12.85 2.19 11.35
C THR A 374 -13.71 3.37 11.80
N TYR A 375 -14.99 3.15 12.15
CA TYR A 375 -15.85 4.21 12.69
C TYR A 375 -15.33 4.76 14.01
N LYS A 376 -14.85 3.89 14.91
CA LYS A 376 -14.20 4.30 16.16
C LYS A 376 -12.99 5.21 15.92
N PHE A 377 -12.19 4.95 14.89
CA PHE A 377 -11.07 5.81 14.51
C PHE A 377 -11.51 7.14 13.91
N ILE A 378 -12.60 7.18 13.15
CA ILE A 378 -13.18 8.43 12.63
C ILE A 378 -13.69 9.29 13.80
N GLU A 379 -14.40 8.69 14.76
CA GLU A 379 -14.92 9.35 15.96
C GLU A 379 -13.78 9.86 16.87
N LEU A 380 -12.65 9.13 16.92
CA LEU A 380 -11.47 9.57 17.64
C LEU A 380 -10.87 10.87 17.05
N ALA A 381 -11.13 11.13 15.76
CA ALA A 381 -10.66 12.30 15.02
C ALA A 381 -9.16 12.58 15.21
N PRO A 382 -8.28 11.59 14.93
CA PRO A 382 -6.83 11.78 15.09
C PRO A 382 -6.34 12.90 14.17
N HIS A 383 -5.25 13.56 14.55
CA HIS A 383 -4.64 14.62 13.73
C HIS A 383 -3.69 14.09 12.68
N ALA A 384 -3.14 12.90 12.89
CA ALA A 384 -2.33 12.16 11.94
C ALA A 384 -2.60 10.66 12.11
N LEU A 385 -2.60 9.93 10.99
CA LEU A 385 -2.66 8.47 10.98
C LEU A 385 -1.29 7.92 10.57
N ILE A 386 -0.69 7.09 11.42
CA ILE A 386 0.64 6.52 11.21
C ILE A 386 0.49 5.03 10.95
N PRO A 387 0.46 4.59 9.68
CA PRO A 387 0.41 3.18 9.32
C PRO A 387 1.77 2.52 9.55
N MET A 388 1.78 1.19 9.67
CA MET A 388 3.03 0.42 9.69
C MET A 388 3.65 0.25 8.31
N HIS A 389 2.91 0.57 7.24
CA HIS A 389 3.43 0.55 5.87
C HIS A 389 3.07 1.83 5.14
N GLY A 390 4.07 2.52 4.59
CA GLY A 390 3.91 3.78 3.88
C GLY A 390 4.06 5.03 4.76
N ARG A 391 3.71 6.19 4.18
CA ARG A 391 3.88 7.51 4.82
C ARG A 391 2.79 7.78 5.85
N VAL A 392 3.11 8.69 6.78
CA VAL A 392 2.11 9.32 7.66
C VAL A 392 1.04 9.99 6.81
N ASN A 393 -0.23 9.73 7.14
CA ASN A 393 -1.36 10.36 6.47
C ASN A 393 -1.83 11.58 7.26
N LEU A 394 -1.93 12.71 6.55
CA LEU A 394 -2.33 14.02 7.09
C LEU A 394 -3.83 14.33 6.89
N TRP A 395 -4.62 13.38 6.39
CA TRP A 395 -6.06 13.51 6.18
C TRP A 395 -6.77 12.24 6.69
N PRO A 396 -6.68 11.99 8.00
CA PRO A 396 -7.04 10.70 8.59
C PRO A 396 -8.50 10.32 8.38
N LYS A 397 -9.46 11.23 8.59
CA LYS A 397 -10.88 10.92 8.36
C LYS A 397 -11.12 10.63 6.88
N HIS A 398 -10.53 11.43 5.99
CA HIS A 398 -10.60 11.18 4.56
C HIS A 398 -10.07 9.78 4.19
N MET A 399 -8.90 9.38 4.69
CA MET A 399 -8.34 8.05 4.44
C MET A 399 -9.26 6.95 4.98
N LEU A 400 -9.74 7.06 6.21
CA LEU A 400 -10.65 6.07 6.82
C LEU A 400 -11.96 5.94 6.04
N CYS A 401 -12.54 7.06 5.59
CA CYS A 401 -13.70 7.09 4.70
C CYS A 401 -13.42 6.43 3.35
N ALA A 402 -12.24 6.66 2.74
CA ALA A 402 -11.86 6.00 1.50
C ALA A 402 -11.85 4.47 1.67
N TYR A 403 -11.35 3.98 2.81
CA TYR A 403 -11.38 2.56 3.14
C TYR A 403 -12.81 2.03 3.31
N LEU A 404 -13.68 2.73 4.06
CA LEU A 404 -15.09 2.36 4.20
C LEU A 404 -15.79 2.25 2.83
N LYS A 405 -15.62 3.28 2.00
CA LYS A 405 -16.19 3.36 0.65
C LYS A 405 -15.66 2.24 -0.25
N ASN A 406 -14.37 1.93 -0.19
CA ASN A 406 -13.77 0.84 -0.97
C ASN A 406 -14.35 -0.52 -0.56
N ARG A 407 -14.50 -0.78 0.76
CA ARG A 407 -15.08 -2.03 1.28
C ARG A 407 -16.54 -2.19 0.88
N ARG A 408 -17.36 -1.15 1.03
CA ARG A 408 -18.77 -1.19 0.62
C ARG A 408 -18.94 -1.31 -0.90
N SER A 409 -18.09 -0.64 -1.69
CA SER A 409 -18.05 -0.83 -3.15
C SER A 409 -17.74 -2.29 -3.52
N ARG A 410 -16.85 -2.95 -2.77
CA ARG A 410 -16.55 -4.37 -2.97
C ARG A 410 -17.74 -5.27 -2.63
N GLU A 411 -18.44 -5.01 -1.54
CA GLU A 411 -19.68 -5.73 -1.21
C GLU A 411 -20.74 -5.58 -2.28
N ALA A 412 -20.95 -4.36 -2.79
CA ALA A 412 -21.88 -4.12 -3.90
C ALA A 412 -21.49 -4.89 -5.17
N ALA A 413 -20.19 -4.96 -5.49
CA ALA A 413 -19.70 -5.75 -6.63
C ALA A 413 -19.93 -7.25 -6.44
N ILE A 414 -19.73 -7.78 -5.23
CA ILE A 414 -19.98 -9.19 -4.90
C ILE A 414 -21.47 -9.51 -5.00
N LEU A 415 -22.35 -8.69 -4.42
CA LEU A 415 -23.80 -8.87 -4.53
C LEU A 415 -24.24 -8.87 -6.00
N LYS A 416 -23.77 -7.90 -6.78
CA LYS A 416 -24.06 -7.82 -8.22
C LYS A 416 -23.56 -9.05 -8.99
N ALA A 417 -22.41 -9.62 -8.63
CA ALA A 417 -21.93 -10.85 -9.26
C ALA A 417 -22.86 -12.04 -8.95
N ILE A 418 -23.33 -12.15 -7.71
CA ILE A 418 -24.27 -13.19 -7.28
C ILE A 418 -25.62 -13.03 -7.99
N GLU A 419 -26.17 -11.82 -8.06
CA GLU A 419 -27.40 -11.50 -8.78
C GLU A 419 -27.33 -11.85 -10.27
N ASN A 420 -26.14 -11.74 -10.87
CA ASN A 420 -25.87 -12.13 -12.25
C ASN A 420 -25.59 -13.64 -12.43
N GLY A 421 -25.77 -14.44 -11.37
CA GLY A 421 -25.71 -15.90 -11.42
C GLY A 421 -24.40 -16.54 -10.94
N ALA A 422 -23.47 -15.78 -10.33
CA ALA A 422 -22.29 -16.36 -9.69
C ALA A 422 -22.70 -17.21 -8.47
N LYS A 423 -22.25 -18.47 -8.41
CA LYS A 423 -22.64 -19.41 -7.34
C LYS A 423 -21.49 -19.85 -6.46
N THR A 424 -20.26 -19.72 -6.95
CA THR A 424 -19.05 -20.20 -6.28
C THR A 424 -18.06 -19.06 -6.03
N LEU A 425 -17.08 -19.30 -5.17
CA LEU A 425 -16.00 -18.35 -4.90
C LEU A 425 -15.22 -18.00 -6.16
N ILE A 426 -14.93 -18.98 -7.01
CA ILE A 426 -14.23 -18.74 -8.29
C ILE A 426 -15.07 -17.89 -9.24
N ASP A 427 -16.39 -18.08 -9.31
CA ASP A 427 -17.27 -17.26 -10.15
C ASP A 427 -17.23 -15.80 -9.71
N ILE A 428 -17.34 -15.57 -8.40
CA ILE A 428 -17.33 -14.22 -7.83
C ILE A 428 -15.95 -13.58 -8.03
N VAL A 429 -14.85 -14.29 -7.77
CA VAL A 429 -13.49 -13.77 -8.00
C VAL A 429 -13.27 -13.47 -9.48
N ALA A 430 -13.64 -14.38 -10.37
CA ALA A 430 -13.49 -14.17 -11.82
C ALA A 430 -14.33 -12.99 -12.35
N SER A 431 -15.47 -12.71 -11.74
CA SER A 431 -16.31 -11.56 -12.08
C SER A 431 -15.82 -10.25 -11.47
N VAL A 432 -15.51 -10.25 -10.17
CA VAL A 432 -15.20 -9.04 -9.37
C VAL A 432 -13.73 -8.62 -9.49
N TYR A 433 -12.85 -9.54 -9.86
CA TYR A 433 -11.41 -9.33 -10.01
C TYR A 433 -10.92 -9.71 -11.43
N CYS A 434 -11.78 -9.58 -12.46
CA CYS A 434 -11.45 -9.96 -13.84
C CYS A 434 -10.20 -9.28 -14.40
N ASP A 435 -9.94 -8.04 -13.99
CA ASP A 435 -8.81 -7.22 -14.44
C ASP A 435 -7.56 -7.34 -13.54
N VAL A 436 -7.65 -8.15 -12.48
CA VAL A 436 -6.53 -8.40 -11.57
C VAL A 436 -5.77 -9.65 -12.01
N ASP A 437 -4.44 -9.57 -11.97
CA ASP A 437 -3.57 -10.71 -12.26
C ASP A 437 -3.98 -11.94 -11.45
N ARG A 438 -4.13 -13.08 -12.12
CA ARG A 438 -4.56 -14.35 -11.51
C ARG A 438 -3.68 -14.78 -10.35
N ARG A 439 -2.41 -14.40 -10.32
CA ARG A 439 -1.51 -14.67 -9.19
C ARG A 439 -2.01 -14.06 -7.87
N ALA A 440 -2.79 -12.98 -7.93
CA ALA A 440 -3.38 -12.32 -6.77
C ALA A 440 -4.78 -12.84 -6.43
N TRP A 441 -5.35 -13.77 -7.20
CA TRP A 441 -6.72 -14.24 -6.98
C TRP A 441 -6.88 -15.07 -5.71
N ILE A 442 -5.82 -15.71 -5.20
CA ILE A 442 -5.87 -16.37 -3.88
C ILE A 442 -6.13 -15.34 -2.77
N ALA A 443 -5.41 -14.21 -2.80
CA ALA A 443 -5.66 -13.11 -1.88
C ALA A 443 -7.05 -12.49 -2.10
N ALA A 444 -7.46 -12.33 -3.37
CA ALA A 444 -8.80 -11.85 -3.70
C ALA A 444 -9.90 -12.77 -3.18
N ALA A 445 -9.72 -14.10 -3.26
CA ALA A 445 -10.66 -15.09 -2.76
C ALA A 445 -10.84 -15.00 -1.25
N SER A 446 -9.73 -14.85 -0.50
CA SER A 446 -9.79 -14.57 0.94
C SER A 446 -10.59 -13.29 1.23
N ASN A 447 -10.37 -12.22 0.45
CA ASN A 447 -11.12 -10.98 0.58
C ASN A 447 -12.62 -11.13 0.24
N VAL A 448 -12.97 -11.88 -0.81
CA VAL A 448 -14.37 -12.18 -1.16
C VAL A 448 -15.06 -12.94 -0.03
N ARG A 449 -14.39 -13.93 0.56
CA ARG A 449 -14.92 -14.70 1.70
C ARG A 449 -15.29 -13.78 2.86
N LEU A 450 -14.40 -12.88 3.25
CA LEU A 450 -14.64 -11.93 4.34
C LEU A 450 -15.90 -11.07 4.12
N HIS A 451 -16.10 -10.60 2.90
CA HIS A 451 -17.28 -9.81 2.52
C HIS A 451 -18.55 -10.66 2.45
N ALA A 452 -18.47 -11.86 1.87
CA ALA A 452 -19.60 -12.78 1.81
C ALA A 452 -20.09 -13.18 3.21
N ASP A 453 -19.17 -13.48 4.13
CA ASP A 453 -19.47 -13.79 5.54
C ASP A 453 -20.16 -12.60 6.24
N HIS A 454 -19.72 -11.38 5.94
CA HIS A 454 -20.34 -10.18 6.49
C HIS A 454 -21.74 -9.92 5.94
N LEU A 455 -21.93 -10.05 4.63
CA LEU A 455 -23.24 -9.93 3.98
C LEU A 455 -24.22 -11.00 4.46
N ALA A 456 -23.74 -12.23 4.68
CA ALA A 456 -24.52 -13.32 5.26
C ALA A 456 -25.03 -12.96 6.65
N ARG A 457 -24.16 -12.47 7.55
CA ARG A 457 -24.54 -12.04 8.91
C ARG A 457 -25.57 -10.90 8.91
N GLN A 458 -25.54 -10.05 7.89
CA GLN A 458 -26.50 -8.97 7.72
C GLN A 458 -27.79 -9.40 7.01
N ASN A 459 -27.93 -10.68 6.64
CA ASN A 459 -29.03 -11.21 5.82
C ASN A 459 -29.21 -10.44 4.49
N LYS A 460 -28.11 -10.01 3.88
CA LYS A 460 -28.09 -9.25 2.61
C LYS A 460 -27.82 -10.09 1.38
N LEU A 461 -27.40 -11.35 1.53
CA LEU A 461 -27.23 -12.25 0.40
C LEU A 461 -28.59 -12.64 -0.20
N PRO A 462 -28.69 -12.84 -1.53
CA PRO A 462 -29.91 -13.35 -2.15
C PRO A 462 -30.39 -14.66 -1.53
N LYS A 463 -31.70 -14.84 -1.39
CA LYS A 463 -32.30 -15.99 -0.66
C LYS A 463 -31.98 -17.35 -1.28
N ASP A 464 -31.73 -17.38 -2.58
CA ASP A 464 -31.38 -18.56 -3.38
C ASP A 464 -29.87 -18.85 -3.41
N PHE A 465 -29.05 -17.97 -2.82
CA PHE A 465 -27.60 -18.19 -2.72
C PHE A 465 -27.27 -19.22 -1.64
N SER A 466 -26.68 -20.34 -2.05
CA SER A 466 -26.26 -21.40 -1.12
C SER A 466 -24.87 -21.10 -0.54
N LEU A 467 -24.83 -20.77 0.75
CA LEU A 467 -23.58 -20.62 1.49
C LEU A 467 -22.78 -21.92 1.58
N ASP A 468 -23.43 -23.08 1.56
CA ASP A 468 -22.76 -24.38 1.56
C ASP A 468 -22.00 -24.60 0.25
N ASN A 469 -22.62 -24.30 -0.90
CA ASN A 469 -21.95 -24.37 -2.21
C ASN A 469 -20.77 -23.40 -2.28
N PHE A 470 -20.95 -22.17 -1.80
CA PHE A 470 -19.88 -21.18 -1.71
C PHE A 470 -18.74 -21.68 -0.83
N SER A 471 -19.04 -22.17 0.37
CA SER A 471 -18.04 -22.65 1.34
C SER A 471 -17.28 -23.89 0.86
N CYS A 472 -17.98 -24.84 0.23
CA CYS A 472 -17.34 -26.01 -0.39
C CYS A 472 -16.40 -25.61 -1.52
N SER A 473 -16.76 -24.57 -2.29
CA SER A 473 -15.90 -24.07 -3.37
C SER A 473 -14.62 -23.37 -2.89
N VAL A 474 -14.54 -22.96 -1.62
CA VAL A 474 -13.31 -22.41 -1.01
C VAL A 474 -12.21 -23.48 -0.98
N VAL A 475 -12.58 -24.72 -0.63
CA VAL A 475 -11.65 -25.86 -0.57
C VAL A 475 -11.16 -26.21 -1.97
N THR A 476 -12.08 -26.28 -2.95
CA THR A 476 -11.71 -26.59 -4.35
C THR A 476 -10.92 -25.47 -5.02
N PHE A 477 -11.11 -24.21 -4.62
CA PHE A 477 -10.40 -23.07 -5.20
C PHE A 477 -8.88 -23.18 -5.04
N VAL A 478 -8.41 -23.62 -3.86
CA VAL A 478 -6.97 -23.80 -3.60
C VAL A 478 -6.44 -25.01 -4.37
N ASP A 479 -7.21 -26.09 -4.43
CA ASP A 479 -6.85 -27.31 -5.18
C ASP A 479 -6.84 -27.08 -6.71
N ASP A 480 -7.70 -26.21 -7.23
CA ASP A 480 -7.79 -25.87 -8.65
C ASP A 480 -6.79 -24.75 -9.05
N PHE A 481 -6.24 -23.99 -8.09
CA PHE A 481 -5.23 -22.94 -8.35
C PHE A 481 -3.85 -23.47 -8.77
N GLY A 482 -3.67 -24.79 -8.79
CA GLY A 482 -2.50 -25.48 -9.32
C GLY A 482 -2.76 -26.30 -10.59
N ARG A 483 -4.01 -26.47 -11.02
CA ARG A 483 -4.38 -27.40 -12.09
C ARG A 483 -4.46 -26.73 -13.46
N LEU A 484 -4.32 -27.54 -14.52
CA LEU A 484 -4.61 -27.10 -15.89
C LEU A 484 -6.01 -26.48 -15.95
N PRO A 485 -6.15 -25.18 -16.29
CA PRO A 485 -7.46 -24.55 -16.37
C PRO A 485 -8.39 -25.31 -17.32
N LEU A 486 -9.65 -25.49 -16.91
CA LEU A 486 -10.66 -26.28 -17.64
C LEU A 486 -10.38 -27.78 -17.76
N ALA A 487 -9.35 -28.34 -17.08
CA ALA A 487 -9.03 -29.77 -17.18
C ALA A 487 -10.26 -30.65 -16.93
N GLN A 488 -11.01 -30.42 -15.84
CA GLN A 488 -12.21 -31.21 -15.53
C GLN A 488 -13.29 -31.15 -16.62
N LEU A 489 -13.39 -30.05 -17.37
CA LEU A 489 -14.34 -29.93 -18.49
C LEU A 489 -13.88 -30.80 -19.67
N TRP A 490 -12.59 -30.76 -19.97
CA TRP A 490 -11.99 -31.60 -21.02
C TRP A 490 -12.02 -33.09 -20.67
N GLU A 491 -11.77 -33.45 -19.40
CA GLU A 491 -11.96 -34.82 -18.91
C GLU A 491 -13.37 -35.33 -19.23
N LYS A 492 -14.40 -34.53 -18.95
CA LYS A 492 -15.79 -34.87 -19.29
C LYS A 492 -16.04 -34.93 -20.80
N PHE A 493 -15.40 -34.06 -21.57
CA PHE A 493 -15.55 -34.00 -23.02
C PHE A 493 -15.01 -35.25 -23.71
N PHE A 494 -13.88 -35.78 -23.25
CA PHE A 494 -13.17 -36.92 -23.86
C PHE A 494 -13.51 -38.29 -23.26
N LYS A 495 -14.24 -38.32 -22.13
CA LYS A 495 -14.58 -39.55 -21.41
C LYS A 495 -15.37 -40.54 -22.27
N GLY A 496 -14.88 -41.77 -22.40
CA GLY A 496 -15.51 -42.83 -23.17
C GLY A 496 -15.23 -42.79 -24.68
N HIS A 497 -14.27 -41.96 -25.10
CA HIS A 497 -13.82 -41.85 -26.49
C HIS A 497 -12.33 -42.16 -26.64
N GLU A 498 -11.77 -42.95 -25.72
CA GLU A 498 -10.36 -43.31 -25.69
C GLU A 498 -9.92 -43.95 -27.02
N GLY A 499 -8.75 -43.54 -27.53
CA GLY A 499 -8.23 -44.00 -28.82
C GLY A 499 -8.73 -43.23 -30.05
N LEU A 500 -9.67 -42.30 -29.89
CA LEU A 500 -10.16 -41.43 -30.98
C LEU A 500 -9.51 -40.04 -30.99
N TYR A 501 -8.56 -39.78 -30.09
CA TYR A 501 -7.92 -38.48 -29.92
C TYR A 501 -6.50 -38.60 -29.35
N SER A 502 -5.70 -37.57 -29.63
CA SER A 502 -4.39 -37.32 -29.01
C SER A 502 -4.39 -35.91 -28.42
N ILE A 503 -3.88 -35.75 -27.18
CA ILE A 503 -3.79 -34.46 -26.48
C ILE A 503 -2.32 -34.11 -26.29
N TYR A 504 -1.96 -32.86 -26.57
CA TYR A 504 -0.65 -32.29 -26.29
C TYR A 504 -0.81 -31.00 -25.51
N VAL A 505 -0.09 -30.87 -24.39
CA VAL A 505 -0.22 -29.73 -23.48
C VAL A 505 1.11 -29.01 -23.34
N HIS A 506 1.09 -27.71 -23.60
CA HIS A 506 2.21 -26.82 -23.35
C HIS A 506 1.90 -25.95 -22.13
N THR A 507 2.62 -26.15 -21.03
CA THR A 507 2.39 -25.45 -19.75
C THR A 507 3.52 -24.48 -19.42
N SER A 508 3.36 -23.65 -18.39
CA SER A 508 4.49 -22.92 -17.82
C SER A 508 5.61 -23.92 -17.43
N PRO A 509 6.89 -23.62 -17.66
CA PRO A 509 7.99 -24.45 -17.17
C PRO A 509 7.94 -24.71 -15.66
N GLU A 510 7.41 -23.74 -14.90
CA GLU A 510 7.23 -23.81 -13.43
C GLU A 510 6.10 -24.76 -13.00
N PHE A 511 5.22 -25.15 -13.92
CA PHE A 511 4.16 -26.13 -13.64
C PHE A 511 4.78 -27.53 -13.52
N THR A 512 4.68 -28.16 -12.36
CA THR A 512 5.32 -29.47 -12.07
C THR A 512 4.33 -30.57 -11.69
N GLU A 513 3.03 -30.26 -11.64
CA GLU A 513 1.99 -31.24 -11.32
C GLU A 513 1.88 -32.32 -12.41
N VAL A 514 1.86 -33.59 -11.99
CA VAL A 514 1.62 -34.74 -12.87
C VAL A 514 0.19 -35.22 -12.61
N PRO A 515 -0.71 -35.19 -13.60
CA PRO A 515 -2.07 -35.68 -13.41
C PRO A 515 -2.09 -37.20 -13.15
N PRO A 516 -3.15 -37.77 -12.55
CA PRO A 516 -3.25 -39.21 -12.29
C PRO A 516 -3.30 -40.01 -13.60
N GLU A 517 -2.89 -41.29 -13.58
CA GLU A 517 -2.88 -42.17 -14.77
C GLU A 517 -4.24 -42.28 -15.48
N SER A 518 -5.33 -42.09 -14.75
CA SER A 518 -6.70 -42.10 -15.28
C SER A 518 -7.09 -40.82 -16.03
N SER A 519 -6.28 -39.76 -15.98
CA SER A 519 -6.56 -38.46 -16.60
C SER A 519 -6.27 -38.49 -18.09
N VAL A 520 -7.10 -37.80 -18.90
CA VAL A 520 -6.82 -37.62 -20.33
C VAL A 520 -5.55 -36.81 -20.59
N PHE A 521 -5.04 -36.08 -19.59
CA PHE A 521 -3.80 -35.31 -19.65
C PHE A 521 -2.57 -36.08 -19.15
N TYR A 522 -2.73 -37.34 -18.71
CA TYR A 522 -1.61 -38.16 -18.25
C TYR A 522 -0.56 -38.34 -19.34
N ASN A 523 0.67 -37.96 -19.02
CA ASN A 523 1.83 -38.02 -19.91
C ASN A 523 1.63 -37.29 -21.25
N ARG A 524 0.79 -36.25 -21.27
CA ARG A 524 0.48 -35.44 -22.47
C ARG A 524 1.25 -34.12 -22.54
N ARG A 525 2.10 -33.83 -21.54
CA ARG A 525 2.90 -32.60 -21.50
C ARG A 525 4.07 -32.70 -22.47
N ILE A 526 4.23 -31.68 -23.31
CA ILE A 526 5.38 -31.55 -24.20
C ILE A 526 6.48 -30.66 -23.59
N PRO A 527 7.74 -30.73 -24.06
CA PRO A 527 8.79 -29.82 -23.64
C PRO A 527 8.41 -28.34 -23.86
N SER A 528 8.16 -27.64 -22.75
CA SER A 528 7.56 -26.30 -22.74
C SER A 528 8.56 -25.20 -22.39
N LYS A 529 8.33 -23.97 -22.87
CA LYS A 529 9.11 -22.75 -22.56
C LYS A 529 8.21 -21.63 -22.04
N PRO A 530 8.74 -20.54 -21.44
CA PRO A 530 7.90 -19.40 -21.05
C PRO A 530 7.16 -18.80 -22.27
N VAL A 531 5.90 -18.42 -22.09
CA VAL A 531 5.04 -17.85 -23.14
C VAL A 531 4.35 -16.60 -22.62
N GLU A 532 4.46 -15.52 -23.38
CA GLU A 532 3.73 -14.29 -23.14
C GLU A 532 2.63 -14.06 -24.17
N TRP A 533 1.50 -13.51 -23.72
CA TRP A 533 0.37 -13.23 -24.58
C TRP A 533 0.68 -12.12 -25.60
N GLY A 534 0.37 -12.35 -26.88
CA GLY A 534 0.57 -11.37 -27.95
C GLY A 534 2.03 -11.16 -28.38
N ARG A 535 2.96 -12.00 -27.90
CA ARG A 535 4.37 -12.00 -28.30
C ARG A 535 4.68 -13.18 -29.24
N ALA A 536 5.80 -13.10 -29.95
CA ALA A 536 6.28 -14.18 -30.83
C ALA A 536 6.46 -15.53 -30.11
N THR A 537 6.68 -15.51 -28.80
CA THR A 537 6.75 -16.71 -27.94
C THR A 537 5.47 -17.57 -28.01
N MET A 538 4.32 -16.97 -28.32
CA MET A 538 3.07 -17.71 -28.52
C MET A 538 3.12 -18.58 -29.78
N VAL A 539 3.65 -18.02 -30.88
CA VAL A 539 3.87 -18.75 -32.14
C VAL A 539 4.87 -19.89 -31.93
N ASP A 540 5.91 -19.67 -31.12
CA ASP A 540 6.87 -20.72 -30.79
C ASP A 540 6.26 -21.87 -29.98
N ALA A 541 5.33 -21.57 -29.07
CA ALA A 541 4.59 -22.58 -28.33
C ALA A 541 3.64 -23.39 -29.23
N GLU A 542 2.92 -22.71 -30.12
CA GLU A 542 2.07 -23.35 -31.13
C GLU A 542 2.88 -24.26 -32.05
N ARG A 543 4.05 -23.80 -32.52
CA ARG A 543 4.98 -24.60 -33.32
C ARG A 543 5.44 -25.87 -32.61
N ARG A 544 5.72 -25.79 -31.30
CA ARG A 544 6.10 -26.97 -30.50
C ARG A 544 4.96 -27.97 -30.40
N LEU A 545 3.74 -27.49 -30.12
CA LEU A 545 2.54 -28.33 -30.08
C LEU A 545 2.32 -29.03 -31.42
N LEU A 546 2.36 -28.27 -32.51
CA LEU A 546 2.18 -28.81 -33.86
C LEU A 546 3.29 -29.80 -34.24
N ALA A 547 4.55 -29.49 -33.93
CA ALA A 547 5.67 -30.38 -34.21
C ALA A 547 5.53 -31.72 -33.48
N ASN A 548 5.17 -31.71 -32.20
CA ASN A 548 4.93 -32.94 -31.44
C ASN A 548 3.75 -33.74 -31.99
N ALA A 549 2.70 -33.04 -32.42
CA ALA A 549 1.53 -33.70 -32.97
C ALA A 549 1.77 -34.28 -34.39
N LEU A 550 2.62 -33.63 -35.21
CA LEU A 550 3.02 -34.13 -36.53
C LEU A 550 4.00 -35.32 -36.47
N LEU A 551 4.74 -35.49 -35.37
CA LEU A 551 5.61 -36.65 -35.18
C LEU A 551 4.83 -37.93 -34.88
N ASP A 552 3.56 -37.82 -34.49
CA ASP A 552 2.68 -38.95 -34.31
C ASP A 552 1.90 -39.21 -35.61
N PHE A 553 2.34 -40.23 -36.35
CA PHE A 553 1.76 -40.61 -37.64
C PHE A 553 0.31 -41.09 -37.56
N SER A 554 -0.24 -41.32 -36.36
CA SER A 554 -1.66 -41.64 -36.18
C SER A 554 -2.58 -40.42 -36.26
N ASN A 555 -2.02 -39.21 -36.19
CA ASN A 555 -2.78 -37.97 -36.30
C ASN A 555 -3.07 -37.62 -37.77
N GLU A 556 -4.30 -37.87 -38.21
CA GLU A 556 -4.73 -37.56 -39.58
C GLU A 556 -5.31 -36.14 -39.73
N ARG A 557 -5.77 -35.50 -38.64
CA ARG A 557 -6.47 -34.21 -38.66
C ARG A 557 -6.17 -33.39 -37.39
N PHE A 558 -6.13 -32.05 -37.52
CA PHE A 558 -5.95 -31.10 -36.41
C PHE A 558 -7.16 -30.19 -36.27
N VAL A 559 -7.50 -29.80 -35.04
CA VAL A 559 -8.68 -28.99 -34.76
C VAL A 559 -8.46 -28.04 -33.60
N LEU A 560 -9.01 -26.83 -33.71
CA LEU A 560 -9.23 -25.89 -32.62
C LEU A 560 -10.73 -25.80 -32.34
N LEU A 561 -11.19 -26.11 -31.12
CA LEU A 561 -12.62 -26.35 -30.82
C LEU A 561 -13.31 -25.26 -29.99
N SER A 562 -14.63 -25.09 -30.20
CA SER A 562 -15.54 -24.45 -29.24
C SER A 562 -17.00 -24.95 -29.33
N ILE A 563 -17.62 -25.18 -28.15
CA ILE A 563 -19.06 -25.22 -27.78
C ILE A 563 -19.96 -26.39 -28.30
N LEU A 564 -19.43 -27.50 -28.82
CA LEU A 564 -20.25 -28.70 -29.13
C LEU A 564 -19.71 -29.95 -28.39
N ASN A 565 -20.49 -31.03 -28.31
CA ASN A 565 -20.05 -32.29 -27.68
C ASN A 565 -19.12 -33.12 -28.60
N PHE A 566 -18.30 -34.01 -28.01
CA PHE A 566 -17.26 -34.75 -28.75
C PHE A 566 -17.82 -35.54 -29.94
N THR A 567 -18.91 -36.27 -29.74
CA THR A 567 -19.50 -37.11 -30.80
C THR A 567 -19.95 -36.30 -32.00
N THR A 568 -20.59 -35.16 -31.78
CA THR A 568 -21.03 -34.26 -32.87
C THR A 568 -19.82 -33.73 -33.64
N ILE A 569 -18.80 -33.28 -32.91
CA ILE A 569 -17.57 -32.74 -33.50
C ILE A 569 -16.82 -33.81 -34.29
N TYR A 570 -16.55 -34.95 -33.66
CA TYR A 570 -15.81 -36.06 -34.27
C TYR A 570 -16.49 -36.55 -35.55
N LYS A 571 -17.82 -36.77 -35.51
CA LYS A 571 -18.59 -37.19 -36.69
C LYS A 571 -18.55 -36.14 -37.79
N TYR A 572 -18.69 -34.87 -37.45
CA TYR A 572 -18.61 -33.79 -38.42
C TYR A 572 -17.24 -33.74 -39.09
N LEU A 573 -16.17 -33.80 -38.30
CA LEU A 573 -14.80 -33.67 -38.80
C LEU A 573 -14.36 -34.87 -39.63
N ILE A 574 -14.57 -36.10 -39.15
CA ILE A 574 -14.14 -37.31 -39.86
C ILE A 574 -14.87 -37.45 -41.20
N ASN A 575 -16.15 -37.10 -41.23
CA ASN A 575 -16.95 -37.20 -42.45
C ASN A 575 -16.87 -35.95 -43.34
N SER A 576 -16.30 -34.84 -42.85
CA SER A 576 -16.07 -33.66 -43.68
C SER A 576 -14.97 -33.92 -44.69
N LYS A 577 -15.26 -33.64 -45.97
CA LYS A 577 -14.28 -33.53 -47.06
C LYS A 577 -13.84 -32.08 -47.31
N GLN A 578 -14.31 -31.14 -46.47
CA GLN A 578 -14.09 -29.71 -46.62
C GLN A 578 -13.23 -29.18 -45.47
N SER A 579 -12.20 -28.42 -45.81
CA SER A 579 -11.45 -27.57 -44.87
C SER A 579 -12.08 -26.18 -44.86
N PHE A 580 -12.40 -25.66 -43.68
CA PHE A 580 -12.98 -24.32 -43.53
C PHE A 580 -12.00 -23.41 -42.81
N ILE A 581 -11.67 -22.27 -43.43
CA ILE A 581 -11.02 -21.15 -42.74
C ILE A 581 -12.12 -20.12 -42.48
N GLY A 582 -12.45 -19.93 -41.20
CA GLY A 582 -13.40 -18.90 -40.79
C GLY A 582 -12.77 -17.52 -40.91
N SER A 583 -13.01 -16.84 -42.03
CA SER A 583 -12.66 -15.43 -42.24
C SER A 583 -13.91 -14.58 -42.10
N PHE A 584 -13.96 -13.72 -41.10
CA PHE A 584 -15.11 -12.85 -40.85
C PHE A 584 -14.69 -11.44 -40.49
N ASP A 585 -15.58 -10.48 -40.76
CA ASP A 585 -15.38 -9.09 -40.41
C ASP A 585 -15.89 -8.85 -38.98
N ASP A 586 -14.97 -8.58 -38.06
CA ASP A 586 -15.29 -8.31 -36.65
C ASP A 586 -15.11 -6.80 -36.39
N PRO A 587 -16.18 -6.02 -36.25
CA PRO A 587 -16.09 -4.56 -36.12
C PRO A 587 -15.56 -4.11 -34.75
N ARG A 588 -15.43 -5.02 -33.77
CA ARG A 588 -14.94 -4.73 -32.42
C ARG A 588 -13.42 -4.49 -32.39
N HIS A 589 -12.91 -4.02 -31.26
CA HIS A 589 -11.46 -3.80 -31.05
C HIS A 589 -10.62 -5.02 -31.45
N ASN A 590 -11.08 -6.23 -31.13
CA ASN A 590 -10.33 -7.47 -31.41
C ASN A 590 -10.31 -7.91 -32.90
N GLY A 591 -11.01 -7.18 -33.79
CA GLY A 591 -10.99 -7.37 -35.23
C GLY A 591 -10.42 -6.15 -35.96
N ARG A 592 -11.29 -5.26 -36.47
CA ARG A 592 -10.89 -4.04 -37.19
C ARG A 592 -10.03 -3.10 -36.35
N GLY A 593 -10.20 -3.07 -35.03
CA GLY A 593 -9.37 -2.26 -34.13
C GLY A 593 -7.89 -2.67 -34.10
N ARG A 594 -7.53 -3.84 -34.62
CA ARG A 594 -6.14 -4.31 -34.75
C ARG A 594 -5.52 -4.04 -36.13
N TYR A 595 -6.26 -3.46 -37.06
CA TYR A 595 -5.74 -3.13 -38.39
C TYR A 595 -4.65 -2.05 -38.29
N ASN A 596 -3.48 -2.34 -38.87
CA ASN A 596 -2.38 -1.39 -38.93
C ASN A 596 -2.46 -0.60 -40.24
N LYS A 597 -2.58 0.74 -40.14
CA LYS A 597 -2.64 1.64 -41.30
C LYS A 597 -1.40 1.56 -42.21
N LEU A 598 -0.27 1.08 -41.69
CA LEU A 598 0.97 0.86 -42.47
C LEU A 598 0.85 -0.28 -43.50
N LEU A 599 -0.18 -1.12 -43.42
CA LEU A 599 -0.45 -2.17 -44.41
C LEU A 599 -1.06 -1.62 -45.70
N TRP A 600 -1.50 -0.37 -45.71
CA TRP A 600 -1.97 0.32 -46.91
C TRP A 600 -0.76 0.75 -47.77
N PRO A 601 -0.82 0.60 -49.11
CA PRO A 601 -1.99 0.24 -49.93
C PRO A 601 -2.18 -1.26 -50.16
N THR A 602 -1.26 -2.11 -49.70
CA THR A 602 -1.23 -3.54 -50.02
C THR A 602 -2.42 -4.33 -49.47
N VAL A 603 -2.88 -4.01 -48.26
CA VAL A 603 -4.10 -4.58 -47.68
C VAL A 603 -4.98 -3.42 -47.23
N ASN A 604 -6.17 -3.29 -47.81
CA ASN A 604 -7.12 -2.26 -47.43
C ASN A 604 -7.89 -2.70 -46.17
N LEU A 605 -8.41 -1.75 -45.39
CA LEU A 605 -9.23 -2.04 -44.20
C LEU A 605 -10.50 -2.82 -44.58
N SER A 606 -11.05 -2.57 -45.78
CA SER A 606 -12.17 -3.33 -46.34
C SER A 606 -11.86 -4.81 -46.53
N ASP A 607 -10.58 -5.16 -46.67
CA ASP A 607 -10.08 -6.50 -46.99
C ASP A 607 -9.54 -7.20 -45.73
N TRP A 608 -9.35 -6.44 -44.64
CA TRP A 608 -8.97 -6.98 -43.34
C TRP A 608 -10.07 -7.86 -42.76
N ARG A 609 -9.73 -9.10 -42.45
CA ARG A 609 -10.64 -10.05 -41.80
C ARG A 609 -9.95 -10.70 -40.61
N LYS A 610 -10.74 -11.10 -39.62
CA LYS A 610 -10.25 -11.92 -38.51
C LYS A 610 -10.23 -13.37 -38.98
N GLY A 611 -9.07 -14.00 -38.94
CA GLY A 611 -8.87 -15.37 -39.42
C GLY A 611 -8.29 -15.49 -40.85
N SER A 612 -8.05 -14.38 -41.54
CA SER A 612 -7.22 -14.39 -42.76
C SER A 612 -5.74 -14.47 -42.39
N VAL A 613 -5.05 -15.49 -42.88
CA VAL A 613 -3.58 -15.56 -42.85
C VAL A 613 -3.07 -14.54 -43.87
N VAL A 614 -2.19 -13.62 -43.43
CA VAL A 614 -1.39 -12.80 -44.34
C VAL A 614 -0.19 -13.61 -44.79
#